data_AF-A0A7S6MHK6-F1
#
_entry.id   AF-A0A7S6MHK6-F1
#
_cell.length_a   1.000
_cell.length_b   1.000
_cell.length_c   1.000
_cell.angle_alpha   90.00
_cell.angle_beta   90.00
_cell.angle_gamma   90.00
#
_symmetry.space_group_name_H-M   'P 1'
#
loop_
_entity.id
_entity.type
_entity.pdbx_description
1 polymer ?
#
loop_
_entity_poly.entity_id
_entity_poly.type
_entity_poly.pdbx_seq_one_letter_code
_entity_poly.pdbx_strand_id
1 'polypeptide(L)'
;MPTLLIVSASPLDQDRLRLGAEFRDIRQALQRSRNRENWIIESNEAVTVDDFRRALLDFHPTVVHFSGHGGGSGGLCFEDLNGYTNSIDASPLAKLFHHFKDELKCVVLNACYSKIQAEEIQKEIDYVVGMSAAVDDDSASKFAVAFYDAVFAGTDFRTAFDLGCTALDLNKMPDADVPVFMTGSHFAPKVLSYSAHIPEIERILYSYFNTPFYDRAIFTTTGERLRPIIEKYYGERMHRNIEKVHVINMKQISNEIWCIEVANTEIRFMYIRIRGRSILIEWEASVGLWSIPIKTYLALGSKKPVIARVEAELDTYYNFDFRNQEQYFQSISLCTQDRQSLHGYVERQSEVGKELIDTLSDGNNHKITLEIRQVTKQTDMPLITKILSQTWIYFPSDENSSDNP
;
A
#
# COMPACT_ATOMS: atom_id res chain seq x y z
N MET A 1 14.50 6.89 -7.02
CA MET A 1 14.30 8.19 -6.33
C MET A 1 12.99 8.76 -6.84
N PRO A 2 12.11 9.31 -5.98
CA PRO A 2 10.85 9.87 -6.43
C PRO A 2 11.02 10.98 -7.46
N THR A 3 10.23 10.92 -8.53
CA THR A 3 10.24 11.89 -9.63
C THR A 3 8.89 12.58 -9.71
N LEU A 4 8.89 13.91 -9.70
CA LEU A 4 7.76 14.75 -10.11
C LEU A 4 7.93 15.10 -11.58
N LEU A 5 7.00 14.65 -12.43
CA LEU A 5 6.89 15.09 -13.81
C LEU A 5 5.85 16.22 -13.89
N ILE A 6 6.29 17.42 -14.24
CA ILE A 6 5.42 18.57 -14.47
C ILE A 6 5.15 18.70 -15.96
N VAL A 7 3.87 18.76 -16.33
CA VAL A 7 3.39 18.75 -17.70
C VAL A 7 2.53 19.98 -17.90
N SER A 8 2.83 20.78 -18.93
CA SER A 8 1.99 21.93 -19.31
C SER A 8 1.60 21.91 -20.77
N ALA A 9 0.36 22.29 -21.02
CA ALA A 9 -0.16 22.55 -22.35
C ALA A 9 -0.76 23.96 -22.38
N SER A 10 -0.39 24.75 -23.37
CA SER A 10 -0.89 26.12 -23.53
C SER A 10 -1.27 26.37 -25.00
N PRO A 11 -2.34 25.72 -25.50
CA PRO A 11 -2.73 25.85 -26.90
C PRO A 11 -2.97 27.30 -27.32
N LEU A 12 -2.64 27.62 -28.57
CA LEU A 12 -2.67 28.97 -29.15
C LEU A 12 -4.07 29.57 -29.24
N ASP A 13 -5.11 28.73 -29.26
CA ASP A 13 -6.52 29.11 -29.34
C ASP A 13 -7.22 29.20 -27.98
N GLN A 14 -6.47 29.07 -26.87
CA GLN A 14 -6.96 29.24 -25.50
C GLN A 14 -6.40 30.50 -24.84
N ASP A 15 -7.00 30.90 -23.72
CA ASP A 15 -6.48 32.00 -22.91
C ASP A 15 -5.07 31.69 -22.38
N ARG A 16 -4.21 32.70 -22.32
CA ARG A 16 -2.82 32.50 -21.94
C ARG A 16 -2.67 32.36 -20.43
N LEU A 17 -2.28 31.17 -19.98
CA LEU A 17 -1.97 30.88 -18.58
C LEU A 17 -0.50 31.21 -18.25
N ARG A 18 -0.21 31.55 -16.99
CA ARG A 18 1.16 31.81 -16.51
C ARG A 18 1.87 30.54 -16.01
N LEU A 19 1.81 29.46 -16.78
CA LEU A 19 2.30 28.11 -16.40
C LEU A 19 3.79 28.11 -15.98
N GLY A 20 4.63 28.87 -16.67
CA GLY A 20 6.06 28.97 -16.33
C GLY A 20 6.33 29.60 -14.95
N ALA A 21 5.42 30.44 -14.44
CA ALA A 21 5.55 30.99 -13.10
C ALA A 21 5.31 29.93 -12.03
N GLU A 22 4.23 29.15 -12.17
CA GLU A 22 3.93 28.01 -11.31
C GLU A 22 5.10 27.03 -11.27
N PHE A 23 5.67 26.68 -12.42
CA PHE A 23 6.78 25.71 -12.52
C PHE A 23 8.03 26.19 -11.79
N ARG A 24 8.38 27.46 -11.99
CA ARG A 24 9.50 28.10 -11.30
C ARG A 24 9.27 28.06 -9.79
N ASP A 25 8.05 28.32 -9.33
CA ASP A 25 7.75 28.43 -7.91
C ASP A 25 7.72 27.04 -7.23
N ILE A 26 7.24 25.99 -7.93
CA ILE A 26 7.39 24.59 -7.49
C ILE A 26 8.87 24.16 -7.42
N ARG A 27 9.69 24.54 -8.40
CA ARG A 27 11.13 24.27 -8.34
C ARG A 27 11.79 24.97 -7.16
N GLN A 28 11.36 26.20 -6.83
CA GLN A 28 11.83 26.91 -5.64
C GLN A 28 11.40 26.22 -4.33
N ALA A 29 10.18 25.68 -4.27
CA ALA A 29 9.72 24.88 -3.13
C ALA A 29 10.67 23.70 -2.87
N LEU A 30 11.06 22.96 -3.92
CA LEU A 30 12.03 21.87 -3.78
C LEU A 30 13.39 22.37 -3.28
N GLN A 31 13.93 23.44 -3.85
CA GLN A 31 15.24 23.98 -3.45
C GLN A 31 15.30 24.40 -1.98
N ARG A 32 14.17 24.86 -1.42
CA ARG A 32 14.04 25.27 -0.03
C ARG A 32 13.80 24.11 0.92
N SER A 33 13.38 22.95 0.41
CA SER A 33 13.13 21.76 1.23
C SER A 33 14.42 21.22 1.85
N ARG A 34 14.30 20.68 3.07
CA ARG A 34 15.37 19.92 3.73
C ARG A 34 15.66 18.60 3.01
N ASN A 35 14.71 18.08 2.24
CA ASN A 35 14.82 16.81 1.53
C ASN A 35 15.04 17.00 0.02
N ARG A 36 15.60 18.14 -0.40
CA ARG A 36 15.78 18.50 -1.81
C ARG A 36 16.54 17.45 -2.64
N GLU A 37 17.45 16.73 -2.00
CA GLU A 37 18.29 15.68 -2.62
C GLU A 37 17.48 14.39 -2.89
N ASN A 38 16.28 14.26 -2.32
CA ASN A 38 15.46 13.04 -2.41
C ASN A 38 14.44 13.08 -3.57
N TRP A 39 14.39 14.16 -4.34
CA TRP A 39 13.40 14.35 -5.39
C TRP A 39 14.04 14.86 -6.68
N ILE A 40 13.52 14.37 -7.82
CA ILE A 40 13.80 14.91 -9.15
C ILE A 40 12.56 15.64 -9.65
N ILE A 41 12.75 16.81 -10.28
CA ILE A 41 11.69 17.49 -11.03
C ILE A 41 12.07 17.49 -12.50
N GLU A 42 11.31 16.72 -13.28
CA GLU A 42 11.32 16.76 -14.74
C GLU A 42 10.15 17.61 -15.23
N SER A 43 10.33 18.28 -16.36
CA SER A 43 9.28 19.12 -16.94
C SER A 43 9.18 18.94 -18.44
N ASN A 44 7.94 18.89 -18.94
CA ASN A 44 7.64 18.86 -20.36
C ASN A 44 6.60 19.96 -20.64
N GLU A 45 6.97 20.94 -21.47
CA GLU A 45 6.15 22.12 -21.80
C GLU A 45 5.60 21.99 -23.23
N ALA A 46 4.46 22.63 -23.50
CA ALA A 46 3.77 22.62 -24.80
C ALA A 46 3.49 21.19 -25.31
N VAL A 47 2.96 20.35 -24.42
CA VAL A 47 2.90 18.91 -24.70
C VAL A 47 1.77 18.54 -25.64
N THR A 48 2.13 17.77 -26.67
CA THR A 48 1.17 16.87 -27.32
C THR A 48 0.94 15.64 -26.44
N VAL A 49 -0.13 14.88 -26.69
CA VAL A 49 -0.38 13.61 -26.00
C VAL A 49 0.76 12.61 -26.21
N ASP A 50 1.40 12.63 -27.38
CA ASP A 50 2.54 11.77 -27.66
C ASP A 50 3.78 12.16 -26.84
N ASP A 51 4.03 13.46 -26.67
CA ASP A 51 5.14 13.93 -25.84
C ASP A 51 4.90 13.62 -24.36
N PHE A 52 3.64 13.74 -23.91
CA PHE A 52 3.27 13.33 -22.57
C PHE A 52 3.49 11.81 -22.35
N ARG A 53 3.02 10.98 -23.28
CA ARG A 53 3.23 9.52 -23.23
C ARG A 53 4.71 9.14 -23.25
N ARG A 54 5.53 9.81 -24.06
CA ARG A 54 6.99 9.59 -24.09
C ARG A 54 7.63 9.99 -22.76
N ALA A 55 7.26 11.12 -22.19
CA ALA A 55 7.77 11.55 -20.89
C ALA A 55 7.42 10.56 -19.76
N LEU A 56 6.23 9.95 -19.78
CA LEU A 56 5.90 8.88 -18.82
C LEU A 56 6.83 7.67 -18.97
N LEU A 57 7.15 7.27 -20.21
CA LEU A 57 8.06 6.15 -20.50
C LEU A 57 9.52 6.48 -20.17
N ASP A 58 9.95 7.72 -20.35
CA ASP A 58 11.33 8.13 -20.13
C ASP A 58 11.63 8.35 -18.64
N PHE A 59 10.67 8.92 -17.91
CA PHE A 59 10.90 9.40 -16.54
C PHE A 59 10.28 8.55 -15.45
N HIS A 60 9.33 7.66 -15.77
CA HIS A 60 8.74 6.74 -14.81
C HIS A 60 8.31 7.44 -13.49
N PRO A 61 7.45 8.48 -13.56
CA PRO A 61 7.27 9.42 -12.47
C PRO A 61 6.45 8.86 -11.31
N THR A 62 6.80 9.28 -10.10
CA THR A 62 5.99 9.02 -8.88
C THR A 62 4.80 9.95 -8.78
N VAL A 63 4.95 11.19 -9.27
CA VAL A 63 3.88 12.19 -9.29
C VAL A 63 3.82 12.84 -10.68
N VAL A 64 2.62 12.98 -11.22
CA VAL A 64 2.37 13.79 -12.41
C VAL A 64 1.60 15.04 -12.01
N HIS A 65 2.10 16.21 -12.38
CA HIS A 65 1.39 17.49 -12.28
C HIS A 65 1.02 17.95 -13.67
N PHE A 66 -0.26 17.99 -13.99
CA PHE A 66 -0.75 18.63 -15.21
C PHE A 66 -1.22 20.05 -14.88
N SER A 67 -0.72 21.03 -15.62
CA SER A 67 -1.17 22.42 -15.55
C SER A 67 -1.58 22.92 -16.93
N GLY A 68 -2.81 23.40 -17.07
CA GLY A 68 -3.37 23.80 -18.35
C GLY A 68 -4.88 23.99 -18.30
N HIS A 69 -5.49 24.02 -19.47
CA HIS A 69 -6.94 24.22 -19.59
C HIS A 69 -7.72 22.91 -19.38
N GLY A 70 -8.91 23.05 -18.80
CA GLY A 70 -9.86 21.96 -18.61
C GLY A 70 -11.28 22.40 -18.98
N GLY A 71 -11.97 21.55 -19.74
CA GLY A 71 -13.33 21.80 -20.23
C GLY A 71 -14.39 20.99 -19.48
N GLY A 72 -14.08 20.44 -18.30
CA GLY A 72 -14.95 19.50 -17.61
C GLY A 72 -15.19 18.25 -18.45
N SER A 73 -16.42 18.00 -18.90
CA SER A 73 -16.73 16.89 -19.81
C SER A 73 -16.02 17.00 -21.17
N GLY A 74 -15.53 18.20 -21.52
CA GLY A 74 -14.73 18.43 -22.72
C GLY A 74 -13.26 18.04 -22.60
N GLY A 75 -12.82 17.46 -21.48
CA GLY A 75 -11.45 16.93 -21.36
C GLY A 75 -10.41 17.92 -20.86
N LEU A 76 -9.17 17.44 -20.73
CA LEU A 76 -7.98 18.27 -20.55
C LEU A 76 -7.46 18.69 -21.94
N CYS A 77 -7.03 19.95 -22.06
CA CYS A 77 -6.55 20.49 -23.33
C CYS A 77 -5.05 20.24 -23.48
N PHE A 78 -4.67 19.41 -24.44
CA PHE A 78 -3.30 19.24 -24.92
C PHE A 78 -3.09 20.03 -26.22
N GLU A 79 -1.86 20.06 -26.73
CA GLU A 79 -1.57 20.61 -28.05
C GLU A 79 -1.67 19.54 -29.14
N ASP A 80 -2.12 19.95 -30.33
CA ASP A 80 -1.90 19.21 -31.57
C ASP A 80 -0.56 19.62 -32.21
N LEU A 81 -0.21 19.03 -33.35
CA LEU A 81 1.04 19.32 -34.07
C LEU A 81 1.17 20.77 -34.57
N ASN A 82 0.07 21.53 -34.56
CA ASN A 82 0.03 22.93 -34.96
C ASN A 82 -0.06 23.89 -33.75
N GLY A 83 -0.04 23.36 -32.52
CA GLY A 83 -0.18 24.13 -31.29
C GLY A 83 -1.62 24.52 -30.94
N TYR A 84 -2.64 23.94 -31.59
CA TYR A 84 -4.05 24.16 -31.28
C TYR A 84 -4.58 23.14 -30.28
N THR A 85 -5.76 23.42 -29.72
CA THR A 85 -6.38 22.59 -28.69
C THR A 85 -6.71 21.20 -29.20
N ASN A 86 -6.15 20.19 -28.52
CA ASN A 86 -6.51 18.79 -28.63
C ASN A 86 -7.06 18.31 -27.28
N SER A 87 -8.38 18.28 -27.16
CA SER A 87 -9.07 17.86 -25.95
C SER A 87 -9.04 16.35 -25.74
N ILE A 88 -8.62 15.91 -24.56
CA ILE A 88 -8.55 14.49 -24.20
C ILE A 88 -9.49 14.17 -23.05
N ASP A 89 -10.36 13.20 -23.31
CA ASP A 89 -11.33 12.70 -22.34
C ASP A 89 -10.68 11.93 -21.19
N ALA A 90 -11.45 11.77 -20.11
CA ALA A 90 -11.02 11.10 -18.89
C ALA A 90 -10.60 9.62 -19.11
N SER A 91 -11.36 8.86 -19.91
CA SER A 91 -11.13 7.42 -20.08
C SER A 91 -9.81 7.08 -20.79
N PRO A 92 -9.43 7.73 -21.91
CA PRO A 92 -8.11 7.55 -22.51
C PRO A 92 -6.95 7.87 -21.55
N LEU A 93 -7.05 8.95 -20.77
CA LEU A 93 -6.02 9.32 -19.79
C LEU A 93 -5.90 8.29 -18.67
N ALA A 94 -7.01 7.81 -18.12
CA ALA A 94 -6.99 6.76 -17.10
C ALA A 94 -6.33 5.48 -17.62
N LYS A 95 -6.63 5.07 -18.86
CA LYS A 95 -5.98 3.91 -19.51
C LYS A 95 -4.48 4.12 -19.69
N LEU A 96 -4.05 5.32 -20.06
CA LEU A 96 -2.63 5.65 -20.16
C LEU A 96 -1.96 5.48 -18.78
N PHE A 97 -2.53 6.09 -17.75
CA PHE A 97 -1.99 6.02 -16.38
C PHE A 97 -1.99 4.62 -15.78
N HIS A 98 -2.96 3.76 -16.14
CA HIS A 98 -3.00 2.37 -15.70
C HIS A 98 -1.70 1.61 -15.96
N HIS A 99 -1.02 1.91 -17.07
CA HIS A 99 0.25 1.25 -17.43
C HIS A 99 1.43 1.68 -16.54
N PHE A 100 1.27 2.71 -15.72
CA PHE A 100 2.32 3.25 -14.84
C PHE A 100 1.92 3.21 -13.35
N LYS A 101 0.78 2.61 -12.99
CA LYS A 101 0.19 2.64 -11.63
C LYS A 101 1.10 2.11 -10.50
N ASP A 102 2.04 1.22 -10.85
CA ASP A 102 2.95 0.63 -9.86
C ASP A 102 3.96 1.67 -9.34
N GLU A 103 4.30 2.67 -10.16
CA GLU A 103 5.25 3.74 -9.86
C GLU A 103 4.55 5.08 -9.62
N LEU A 104 3.53 5.40 -10.43
CA LEU A 104 2.75 6.63 -10.35
C LEU A 104 1.76 6.56 -9.19
N LYS A 105 2.05 7.29 -8.12
CA LYS A 105 1.25 7.32 -6.89
C LYS A 105 0.28 8.50 -6.81
N CYS A 106 0.60 9.62 -7.45
CA CYS A 106 -0.27 10.79 -7.37
C CYS A 106 -0.37 11.50 -8.71
N VAL A 107 -1.59 11.88 -9.09
CA VAL A 107 -1.86 12.74 -10.25
C VAL A 107 -2.53 14.01 -9.76
N VAL A 108 -1.93 15.17 -10.08
CA VAL A 108 -2.48 16.50 -9.78
C VAL A 108 -2.93 17.13 -11.08
N LEU A 109 -4.23 17.36 -11.23
CA LEU A 109 -4.84 17.99 -12.40
C LEU A 109 -5.21 19.44 -12.08
N ASN A 110 -4.23 20.33 -12.22
CA ASN A 110 -4.41 21.76 -12.01
C ASN A 110 -5.02 22.43 -13.25
N ALA A 111 -6.30 22.12 -13.49
CA ALA A 111 -7.07 22.57 -14.64
C ALA A 111 -8.55 22.72 -14.25
N CYS A 112 -9.24 23.73 -14.77
CA CYS A 112 -10.64 24.00 -14.46
C CYS A 112 -11.54 22.77 -14.70
N TYR A 113 -12.45 22.50 -13.76
CA TYR A 113 -13.40 21.38 -13.82
C TYR A 113 -12.76 19.98 -14.02
N SER A 114 -11.47 19.81 -13.71
CA SER A 114 -10.74 18.54 -13.88
C SER A 114 -11.20 17.40 -12.96
N LYS A 115 -12.13 17.67 -12.03
CA LYS A 115 -12.76 16.66 -11.18
C LYS A 115 -13.31 15.47 -11.99
N ILE A 116 -13.88 15.72 -13.17
CA ILE A 116 -14.45 14.65 -14.03
C ILE A 116 -13.36 13.66 -14.46
N GLN A 117 -12.17 14.17 -14.79
CA GLN A 117 -11.01 13.34 -15.13
C GLN A 117 -10.47 12.63 -13.88
N ALA A 118 -10.43 13.34 -12.75
CA ALA A 118 -9.98 12.77 -11.49
C ALA A 118 -10.82 11.55 -11.06
N GLU A 119 -12.16 11.60 -11.25
CA GLU A 119 -13.07 10.49 -10.94
C GLU A 119 -12.82 9.22 -11.78
N GLU A 120 -12.31 9.37 -13.00
CA GLU A 120 -11.94 8.22 -13.83
C GLU A 120 -10.54 7.71 -13.48
N ILE A 121 -9.60 8.63 -13.26
CA ILE A 121 -8.19 8.29 -12.96
C ILE A 121 -8.05 7.64 -11.58
N GLN A 122 -8.86 8.02 -10.59
CA GLN A 122 -8.85 7.38 -9.26
C GLN A 122 -9.22 5.88 -9.31
N LYS A 123 -9.74 5.37 -10.43
CA LYS A 123 -9.98 3.92 -10.56
C LYS A 123 -8.67 3.16 -10.71
N GLU A 124 -7.65 3.83 -11.22
CA GLU A 124 -6.36 3.24 -11.60
C GLU A 124 -5.20 3.72 -10.72
N ILE A 125 -5.26 4.94 -10.17
CA ILE A 125 -4.17 5.58 -9.41
C ILE A 125 -4.55 5.81 -7.94
N ASP A 126 -3.56 5.66 -7.07
CA ASP A 126 -3.65 5.75 -5.60
C ASP A 126 -4.24 7.07 -5.10
N TYR A 127 -3.77 8.20 -5.63
CA TYR A 127 -4.24 9.54 -5.23
C TYR A 127 -4.41 10.44 -6.43
N VAL A 128 -5.52 11.19 -6.45
CA VAL A 128 -5.78 12.15 -7.51
C VAL A 128 -6.28 13.46 -6.92
N VAL A 129 -5.70 14.57 -7.36
CA VAL A 129 -6.20 15.92 -7.09
C VAL A 129 -6.81 16.47 -8.37
N GLY A 130 -8.02 17.01 -8.30
CA GLY A 130 -8.66 17.72 -9.40
C GLY A 130 -9.34 19.00 -8.92
N MET A 131 -9.94 19.75 -9.84
CA MET A 131 -10.67 20.98 -9.56
C MET A 131 -12.16 20.78 -9.84
N SER A 132 -13.01 21.06 -8.85
CA SER A 132 -14.45 20.87 -8.96
C SER A 132 -15.17 21.96 -9.76
N ALA A 133 -14.52 23.11 -9.93
CA ALA A 133 -15.03 24.29 -10.62
C ALA A 133 -13.91 24.97 -11.42
N ALA A 134 -14.22 26.14 -12.00
CA ALA A 134 -13.19 27.07 -12.43
C ALA A 134 -12.36 27.53 -11.21
N VAL A 135 -11.07 27.74 -11.41
CA VAL A 135 -10.12 28.18 -10.37
C VAL A 135 -9.34 29.36 -10.90
N ASP A 136 -9.10 30.37 -10.07
CA ASP A 136 -8.24 31.49 -10.41
C ASP A 136 -6.77 31.04 -10.55
N ASP A 137 -6.05 31.57 -11.54
CA ASP A 137 -4.65 31.23 -11.82
C ASP A 137 -3.73 31.41 -10.59
N ASP A 138 -3.91 32.49 -9.83
CA ASP A 138 -3.09 32.74 -8.64
C ASP A 138 -3.44 31.74 -7.53
N SER A 139 -4.72 31.38 -7.37
CA SER A 139 -5.17 30.34 -6.43
C SER A 139 -4.64 28.96 -6.80
N ALA A 140 -4.73 28.58 -8.08
CA ALA A 140 -4.20 27.34 -8.62
C ALA A 140 -2.68 27.23 -8.36
N SER A 141 -1.93 28.30 -8.65
CA SER A 141 -0.49 28.35 -8.41
C SER A 141 -0.15 28.28 -6.92
N LYS A 142 -0.85 29.04 -6.07
CA LYS A 142 -0.63 29.05 -4.62
C LYS A 142 -0.88 27.67 -4.00
N PHE A 143 -1.97 27.01 -4.40
CA PHE A 143 -2.28 25.66 -3.98
C PHE A 143 -1.17 24.69 -4.36
N ALA A 144 -0.73 24.69 -5.63
CA ALA A 144 0.32 23.78 -6.11
C ALA A 144 1.64 23.97 -5.34
N VAL A 145 2.07 25.21 -5.12
CA VAL A 145 3.29 25.51 -4.36
C VAL A 145 3.18 24.99 -2.92
N ALA A 146 2.07 25.27 -2.22
CA ALA A 146 1.89 24.82 -0.84
C ALA A 146 1.75 23.29 -0.73
N PHE A 147 1.09 22.65 -1.70
CA PHE A 147 1.02 21.20 -1.81
C PHE A 147 2.42 20.59 -1.94
N TYR A 148 3.25 21.10 -2.86
CA TYR A 148 4.59 20.58 -3.08
C TYR A 148 5.58 20.95 -1.97
N ASP A 149 5.43 22.09 -1.29
CA ASP A 149 6.17 22.40 -0.07
C ASP A 149 6.02 21.26 0.96
N ALA A 150 4.79 20.77 1.14
CA ALA A 150 4.47 19.68 2.07
C ALA A 150 4.97 18.32 1.57
N VAL A 151 4.74 17.98 0.30
CA VAL A 151 5.25 16.73 -0.31
C VAL A 151 6.77 16.65 -0.18
N PHE A 152 7.49 17.71 -0.54
CA PHE A 152 8.95 17.74 -0.44
C PHE A 152 9.43 17.77 1.01
N ALA A 153 8.61 18.21 1.97
CA ALA A 153 8.91 18.08 3.40
C ALA A 153 8.74 16.64 3.94
N GLY A 154 8.14 15.74 3.14
CA GLY A 154 7.99 14.31 3.47
C GLY A 154 6.65 13.96 4.11
N THR A 155 5.63 14.80 3.97
CA THR A 155 4.26 14.44 4.39
C THR A 155 3.60 13.51 3.38
N ASP A 156 2.54 12.82 3.79
CA ASP A 156 1.68 12.11 2.85
C ASP A 156 0.85 13.08 1.97
N PHE A 157 0.29 12.57 0.88
CA PHE A 157 -0.44 13.38 -0.10
C PHE A 157 -1.74 13.99 0.45
N ARG A 158 -2.41 13.34 1.41
CA ARG A 158 -3.63 13.89 2.01
C ARG A 158 -3.29 15.09 2.87
N THR A 159 -2.28 14.97 3.72
CA THR A 159 -1.75 16.09 4.52
C THR A 159 -1.26 17.24 3.63
N ALA A 160 -0.56 16.92 2.53
CA ALA A 160 -0.11 17.94 1.57
C ALA A 160 -1.29 18.68 0.91
N PHE A 161 -2.35 17.96 0.54
CA PHE A 161 -3.58 18.53 0.02
C PHE A 161 -4.24 19.48 1.04
N ASP A 162 -4.42 19.03 2.28
CA ASP A 162 -5.05 19.82 3.33
C ASP A 162 -4.26 21.11 3.62
N LEU A 163 -2.91 21.04 3.59
CA LEU A 163 -2.04 22.21 3.71
C LEU A 163 -2.12 23.14 2.50
N GLY A 164 -2.29 22.60 1.29
CA GLY A 164 -2.57 23.37 0.07
C GLY A 164 -3.84 24.21 0.19
N CYS A 165 -4.96 23.59 0.58
CA CYS A 165 -6.22 24.30 0.83
C CYS A 165 -6.09 25.32 1.97
N THR A 166 -5.43 24.94 3.07
CA THR A 166 -5.19 25.84 4.21
C THR A 166 -4.37 27.08 3.79
N ALA A 167 -3.42 26.92 2.86
CA ALA A 167 -2.65 28.05 2.35
C ALA A 167 -3.53 29.06 1.60
N LEU A 168 -4.55 28.61 0.86
CA LEU A 168 -5.53 29.49 0.23
C LEU A 168 -6.34 30.27 1.28
N ASP A 169 -6.84 29.57 2.30
CA ASP A 169 -7.59 30.18 3.42
C ASP A 169 -6.77 31.25 4.14
N LEU A 170 -5.53 30.92 4.50
CA LEU A 170 -4.63 31.83 5.23
C LEU A 170 -4.27 33.07 4.42
N ASN A 171 -4.25 32.96 3.08
CA ASN A 171 -3.99 34.08 2.19
C ASN A 171 -5.29 34.76 1.71
N LYS A 172 -6.47 34.33 2.21
CA LYS A 172 -7.80 34.85 1.85
C LYS A 172 -8.06 34.81 0.34
N MET A 173 -7.56 33.77 -0.31
CA MET A 173 -7.74 33.58 -1.74
C MET A 173 -9.13 33.00 -2.00
N PRO A 174 -9.76 33.34 -3.14
CA PRO A 174 -10.94 32.61 -3.58
C PRO A 174 -10.53 31.15 -3.87
N ASP A 175 -11.48 30.23 -3.86
CA ASP A 175 -11.30 28.85 -4.36
C ASP A 175 -10.64 27.84 -3.41
N ALA A 176 -10.56 28.10 -2.09
CA ALA A 176 -10.06 27.13 -1.12
C ALA A 176 -10.81 25.77 -1.14
N ASP A 177 -12.10 25.81 -1.48
CA ASP A 177 -12.98 24.64 -1.61
C ASP A 177 -12.98 24.00 -3.02
N VAL A 178 -12.27 24.57 -3.99
CA VAL A 178 -12.29 24.09 -5.39
C VAL A 178 -11.43 22.84 -5.60
N PRO A 179 -10.17 22.77 -5.10
CA PRO A 179 -9.40 21.54 -5.13
C PRO A 179 -10.14 20.41 -4.43
N VAL A 180 -10.15 19.24 -5.04
CA VAL A 180 -10.72 18.03 -4.47
C VAL A 180 -9.70 16.92 -4.45
N PHE A 181 -9.64 16.20 -3.34
CA PHE A 181 -8.76 15.05 -3.16
C PHE A 181 -9.56 13.76 -3.28
N MET A 182 -9.06 12.84 -4.09
CA MET A 182 -9.65 11.55 -4.36
C MET A 182 -8.65 10.45 -4.04
N THR A 183 -9.13 9.40 -3.38
CA THR A 183 -8.35 8.19 -3.14
C THR A 183 -8.73 7.12 -4.14
N GLY A 184 -7.75 6.31 -4.52
CA GLY A 184 -7.89 5.18 -5.40
C GLY A 184 -9.08 4.30 -5.03
N SER A 185 -9.80 3.78 -6.01
CA SER A 185 -10.96 2.90 -5.78
C SER A 185 -10.58 1.60 -5.07
N HIS A 186 -9.29 1.24 -5.10
CA HIS A 186 -8.72 0.14 -4.32
C HIS A 186 -8.52 0.48 -2.83
N PHE A 187 -8.46 1.78 -2.47
CA PHE A 187 -8.52 2.27 -1.09
C PHE A 187 -9.95 2.57 -0.62
N ALA A 188 -10.88 2.83 -1.54
CA ALA A 188 -12.27 2.96 -1.20
C ALA A 188 -12.68 1.68 -0.45
N PRO A 189 -13.28 1.78 0.75
CA PRO A 189 -13.86 0.62 1.38
C PRO A 189 -14.85 0.04 0.37
N LYS A 190 -14.55 -1.14 -0.17
CA LYS A 190 -15.55 -1.89 -0.95
C LYS A 190 -16.76 -1.94 -0.06
N VAL A 191 -17.84 -1.28 -0.49
CA VAL A 191 -19.10 -1.27 0.25
C VAL A 191 -19.43 -2.74 0.49
N LEU A 192 -19.18 -3.19 1.71
CA LEU A 192 -19.55 -4.51 2.15
C LEU A 192 -21.07 -4.49 2.04
N SER A 193 -21.63 -5.26 1.10
CA SER A 193 -23.05 -5.59 1.18
C SER A 193 -23.25 -6.11 2.60
N TYR A 194 -24.05 -5.42 3.42
CA TYR A 194 -24.32 -5.79 4.80
C TYR A 194 -24.70 -7.27 4.84
N SER A 195 -23.72 -8.14 5.07
CA SER A 195 -23.97 -9.55 5.31
C SER A 195 -24.46 -9.63 6.74
N ALA A 196 -25.37 -10.56 7.03
CA ALA A 196 -25.89 -10.78 8.38
C ALA A 196 -24.80 -11.03 9.44
N HIS A 197 -23.55 -11.22 9.03
CA HIS A 197 -22.40 -11.50 9.89
C HIS A 197 -21.70 -10.25 10.44
N ILE A 198 -21.76 -9.07 9.80
CA ILE A 198 -20.94 -7.90 10.24
C ILE A 198 -21.24 -7.50 11.70
N PRO A 199 -22.50 -7.28 12.12
CA PRO A 199 -22.78 -6.92 13.51
C PRO A 199 -22.31 -8.00 14.51
N GLU A 200 -22.39 -9.27 14.12
CA GLU A 200 -21.94 -10.38 14.95
C GLU A 200 -20.41 -10.45 15.04
N ILE A 201 -19.70 -10.18 13.94
CA ILE A 201 -18.23 -10.06 13.91
C ILE A 201 -17.81 -8.92 14.84
N GLU A 202 -18.40 -7.73 14.70
CA GLU A 202 -18.10 -6.58 15.55
C GLU A 202 -18.36 -6.89 17.02
N ARG A 203 -19.48 -7.56 17.34
CA ARG A 203 -19.82 -7.99 18.70
C ARG A 203 -18.76 -8.94 19.27
N ILE A 204 -18.38 -9.97 18.52
CA ILE A 204 -17.40 -10.98 18.96
C ILE A 204 -16.02 -10.35 19.14
N LEU A 205 -15.60 -9.51 18.20
CA LEU A 205 -14.32 -8.81 18.31
C LEU A 205 -14.31 -7.79 19.45
N TYR A 206 -15.42 -7.08 19.68
CA TYR A 206 -15.56 -6.19 20.83
C TYR A 206 -15.40 -6.97 22.14
N SER A 207 -16.03 -8.15 22.27
CA SER A 207 -15.81 -9.03 23.42
C SER A 207 -14.35 -9.48 23.50
N TYR A 208 -13.78 -10.02 22.42
CA TYR A 208 -12.39 -10.47 22.37
C TYR A 208 -11.37 -9.39 22.78
N PHE A 209 -11.50 -8.16 22.25
CA PHE A 209 -10.58 -7.06 22.54
C PHE A 209 -10.75 -6.50 23.95
N ASN A 210 -11.89 -6.72 24.60
CA ASN A 210 -12.15 -6.32 25.99
C ASN A 210 -11.92 -7.45 27.00
N THR A 211 -11.70 -8.68 26.54
CA THR A 211 -11.30 -9.82 27.38
C THR A 211 -9.78 -9.76 27.67
N PRO A 212 -9.34 -9.98 28.93
CA PRO A 212 -7.92 -10.10 29.27
C PRO A 212 -7.21 -11.14 28.41
N PHE A 213 -5.92 -10.93 28.09
CA PHE A 213 -5.20 -11.78 27.13
C PHE A 213 -5.33 -13.28 27.42
N TYR A 214 -5.15 -13.72 28.67
CA TYR A 214 -5.18 -15.14 29.04
C TYR A 214 -6.56 -15.83 28.81
N ASP A 215 -7.64 -15.05 28.79
CA ASP A 215 -9.01 -15.54 28.60
C ASP A 215 -9.45 -15.55 27.13
N ARG A 216 -8.64 -14.97 26.23
CA ARG A 216 -9.03 -14.81 24.81
C ARG A 216 -9.12 -16.12 24.03
N ALA A 217 -8.53 -17.20 24.55
CA ALA A 217 -8.49 -18.51 23.92
C ALA A 217 -9.89 -19.01 23.50
N ILE A 218 -10.94 -18.68 24.26
CA ILE A 218 -12.33 -19.09 24.00
C ILE A 218 -12.91 -18.55 22.69
N PHE A 219 -12.36 -17.44 22.17
CA PHE A 219 -12.82 -16.84 20.92
C PHE A 219 -12.12 -17.44 19.70
N THR A 220 -11.16 -18.34 19.89
CA THR A 220 -10.28 -18.82 18.83
C THR A 220 -10.70 -20.20 18.33
N THR A 221 -10.30 -20.53 17.10
CA THR A 221 -10.54 -21.84 16.48
C THR A 221 -9.87 -23.00 17.22
N THR A 222 -8.69 -22.76 17.79
CA THR A 222 -7.92 -23.73 18.56
C THR A 222 -8.37 -23.83 20.03
N GLY A 223 -9.16 -22.86 20.52
CA GLY A 223 -9.75 -22.87 21.85
C GLY A 223 -8.71 -22.85 22.98
N GLU A 224 -9.05 -23.50 24.10
CA GLU A 224 -8.25 -23.53 25.33
C GLU A 224 -6.80 -24.01 25.16
N ARG A 225 -6.51 -24.80 24.11
CA ARG A 225 -5.14 -25.24 23.81
C ARG A 225 -4.20 -24.06 23.50
N LEU A 226 -4.73 -22.91 23.08
CA LEU A 226 -3.94 -21.71 22.82
C LEU A 226 -3.61 -20.89 24.08
N ARG A 227 -4.30 -21.09 25.21
CA ARG A 227 -4.08 -20.27 26.42
C ARG A 227 -2.60 -20.10 26.79
N PRO A 228 -1.77 -21.16 26.94
CA PRO A 228 -0.37 -20.99 27.32
C PRO A 228 0.46 -20.25 26.25
N ILE A 229 0.07 -20.36 24.97
CA ILE A 229 0.74 -19.70 23.85
C ILE A 229 0.39 -18.20 23.85
N ILE A 230 -0.89 -17.86 24.07
CA ILE A 230 -1.38 -16.49 24.17
C ILE A 230 -0.74 -15.77 25.36
N GLU A 231 -0.69 -16.42 26.53
CA GLU A 231 -0.03 -15.90 27.72
C GLU A 231 1.45 -15.57 27.45
N LYS A 232 2.18 -16.50 26.82
CA LYS A 232 3.58 -16.28 26.45
C LYS A 232 3.74 -15.17 25.42
N TYR A 233 2.84 -15.08 24.43
CA TYR A 233 2.93 -14.09 23.35
C TYR A 233 2.69 -12.66 23.84
N TYR A 234 1.67 -12.45 24.66
CA TYR A 234 1.38 -11.13 25.22
C TYR A 234 2.26 -10.80 26.44
N GLY A 235 2.73 -11.80 27.19
CA GLY A 235 3.60 -11.60 28.34
C GLY A 235 3.01 -10.60 29.34
N GLU A 236 3.82 -9.60 29.72
CA GLU A 236 3.43 -8.55 30.68
C GLU A 236 2.70 -7.35 30.04
N ARG A 237 2.25 -7.46 28.78
CA ARG A 237 1.53 -6.35 28.13
C ARG A 237 0.28 -6.00 28.93
N MET A 238 0.09 -4.70 29.20
CA MET A 238 -1.15 -4.21 29.80
C MET A 238 -2.30 -4.27 28.80
N HIS A 239 -3.37 -4.93 29.20
CA HIS A 239 -4.64 -4.91 28.47
C HIS A 239 -5.37 -3.58 28.71
N ARG A 240 -5.91 -3.00 27.64
CA ARG A 240 -6.77 -1.82 27.69
C ARG A 240 -8.06 -2.12 26.96
N ASN A 241 -9.17 -1.75 27.57
CA ASN A 241 -10.48 -1.86 26.95
C ASN A 241 -10.61 -0.87 25.78
N ILE A 242 -11.44 -1.24 24.82
CA ILE A 242 -11.77 -0.42 23.66
C ILE A 242 -13.25 -0.07 23.68
N GLU A 243 -13.61 1.10 23.15
CA GLU A 243 -14.99 1.59 23.15
C GLU A 243 -15.84 0.99 22.03
N LYS A 244 -15.23 0.73 20.87
CA LYS A 244 -15.93 0.27 19.67
C LYS A 244 -15.02 -0.52 18.73
N VAL A 245 -15.67 -1.31 17.88
CA VAL A 245 -15.04 -2.09 16.81
C VAL A 245 -15.86 -1.86 15.55
N HIS A 246 -15.19 -1.52 14.45
CA HIS A 246 -15.82 -1.37 13.14
C HIS A 246 -15.12 -2.25 12.12
N VAL A 247 -15.88 -3.08 11.40
CA VAL A 247 -15.33 -3.81 10.25
C VAL A 247 -15.31 -2.85 9.06
N ILE A 248 -14.11 -2.55 8.56
CA ILE A 248 -13.86 -1.66 7.42
C ILE A 248 -13.99 -2.47 6.12
N ASN A 249 -13.40 -3.66 6.08
CA ASN A 249 -13.31 -4.48 4.89
C ASN A 249 -13.29 -5.97 5.25
N MET A 250 -13.68 -6.82 4.31
CA MET A 250 -13.67 -8.27 4.49
C MET A 250 -13.40 -8.96 3.14
N LYS A 251 -12.34 -9.77 3.09
CA LYS A 251 -11.91 -10.55 1.93
C LYS A 251 -12.04 -12.04 2.24
N GLN A 252 -12.79 -12.76 1.43
CA GLN A 252 -12.85 -14.22 1.53
C GLN A 252 -11.52 -14.81 1.08
N ILE A 253 -10.93 -15.67 1.91
CA ILE A 253 -9.70 -16.41 1.62
C ILE A 253 -10.03 -17.83 1.15
N SER A 254 -11.02 -18.46 1.80
CA SER A 254 -11.57 -19.76 1.41
C SER A 254 -13.05 -19.85 1.82
N ASN A 255 -13.69 -21.01 1.62
CA ASN A 255 -15.13 -21.17 1.90
C ASN A 255 -15.55 -20.67 3.30
N GLU A 256 -14.73 -20.92 4.32
CA GLU A 256 -15.05 -20.55 5.71
C GLU A 256 -14.13 -19.48 6.28
N ILE A 257 -13.01 -19.16 5.62
CA ILE A 257 -11.99 -18.28 6.16
C ILE A 257 -12.05 -16.92 5.51
N TRP A 258 -12.01 -15.89 6.34
CA TRP A 258 -12.08 -14.50 5.95
C TRP A 258 -10.95 -13.71 6.59
N CYS A 259 -10.35 -12.81 5.83
CA CYS A 259 -9.49 -11.75 6.35
C CYS A 259 -10.35 -10.49 6.48
N ILE A 260 -10.44 -9.95 7.69
CA ILE A 260 -11.20 -8.74 7.99
C ILE A 260 -10.24 -7.61 8.36
N GLU A 261 -10.53 -6.43 7.87
CA GLU A 261 -9.89 -5.19 8.27
C GLU A 261 -10.80 -4.48 9.27
N VAL A 262 -10.25 -4.11 10.41
CA VAL A 262 -11.02 -3.68 11.56
C VAL A 262 -10.42 -2.41 12.14
N ALA A 263 -11.24 -1.37 12.30
CA ALA A 263 -10.90 -0.17 13.05
C ALA A 263 -11.36 -0.29 14.50
N ASN A 264 -10.43 -0.04 15.42
CA ASN A 264 -10.72 0.26 16.82
C ASN A 264 -9.94 1.52 17.27
N THR A 265 -8.92 1.37 18.11
CA THR A 265 -7.89 2.40 18.37
C THR A 265 -6.88 2.50 17.23
N GLU A 266 -6.76 1.46 16.42
CA GLU A 266 -5.89 1.38 15.25
C GLU A 266 -6.54 0.46 14.20
N ILE A 267 -6.00 0.45 12.97
CA ILE A 267 -6.42 -0.49 11.93
C ILE A 267 -5.68 -1.82 12.17
N ARG A 268 -6.44 -2.92 12.19
CA ARG A 268 -5.91 -4.28 12.35
C ARG A 268 -6.49 -5.21 11.30
N PHE A 269 -5.67 -6.14 10.84
CA PHE A 269 -6.13 -7.29 10.07
C PHE A 269 -6.32 -8.48 11.00
N MET A 270 -7.50 -9.08 10.97
CA MET A 270 -7.82 -10.29 11.73
C MET A 270 -8.28 -11.37 10.74
N TYR A 271 -7.98 -12.62 11.07
CA TYR A 271 -8.49 -13.76 10.33
C TYR A 271 -9.58 -14.43 11.17
N ILE A 272 -10.72 -14.71 10.55
CA ILE A 272 -11.86 -15.36 11.20
C ILE A 272 -12.33 -16.55 10.37
N ARG A 273 -12.88 -17.53 11.07
CA ARG A 273 -13.60 -18.66 10.50
C ARG A 273 -15.09 -18.50 10.77
N ILE A 274 -15.90 -18.55 9.72
CA ILE A 274 -17.36 -18.47 9.78
C ILE A 274 -17.94 -19.83 9.39
N ARG A 275 -18.64 -20.49 10.33
CA ARG A 275 -19.39 -21.74 10.11
C ARG A 275 -20.82 -21.59 10.61
N GLY A 276 -21.76 -21.32 9.71
CA GLY A 276 -23.15 -21.04 10.08
C GLY A 276 -23.25 -19.79 10.96
N ARG A 277 -23.60 -19.96 12.24
CA ARG A 277 -23.64 -18.87 13.23
C ARG A 277 -22.37 -18.77 14.09
N SER A 278 -21.46 -19.74 13.99
CA SER A 278 -20.21 -19.71 14.74
C SER A 278 -19.18 -18.85 14.02
N ILE A 279 -18.59 -17.91 14.75
CA ILE A 279 -17.48 -17.08 14.28
C ILE A 279 -16.36 -17.19 15.31
N LEU A 280 -15.21 -17.68 14.85
CA LEU A 280 -14.03 -17.89 15.68
C LEU A 280 -12.82 -17.21 15.03
N ILE A 281 -11.87 -16.77 15.86
CA ILE A 281 -10.68 -16.06 15.43
C ILE A 281 -9.57 -17.08 15.13
N GLU A 282 -8.97 -16.97 13.96
CA GLU A 282 -7.71 -17.67 13.62
C GLU A 282 -6.57 -16.84 14.21
N TRP A 283 -6.32 -17.02 15.50
CA TRP A 283 -5.48 -16.12 16.30
C TRP A 283 -4.03 -16.13 15.83
N GLU A 284 -3.47 -17.30 15.59
CA GLU A 284 -2.10 -17.50 15.13
C GLU A 284 -1.82 -16.74 13.83
N ALA A 285 -2.79 -16.74 12.89
CA ALA A 285 -2.70 -15.97 11.66
C ALA A 285 -2.87 -14.47 11.91
N SER A 286 -3.81 -14.08 12.77
CA SER A 286 -4.11 -12.68 13.10
C SER A 286 -2.95 -11.94 13.79
N VAL A 287 -2.13 -12.68 14.55
CA VAL A 287 -0.94 -12.13 15.23
C VAL A 287 0.37 -12.51 14.54
N GLY A 288 0.32 -13.15 13.37
CA GLY A 288 1.51 -13.53 12.63
C GLY A 288 2.44 -14.43 13.46
N LEU A 289 1.87 -15.34 14.25
CA LEU A 289 2.60 -16.13 15.23
C LEU A 289 3.70 -16.95 14.58
N TRP A 290 4.90 -16.92 15.14
CA TRP A 290 5.96 -17.86 14.83
C TRP A 290 6.06 -18.93 15.92
N SER A 291 6.53 -20.14 15.58
CA SER A 291 6.74 -21.19 16.60
C SER A 291 7.81 -20.83 17.63
N ILE A 292 8.71 -19.91 17.29
CA ILE A 292 9.64 -19.23 18.19
C ILE A 292 9.50 -17.72 17.95
N PRO A 293 9.36 -16.87 19.00
CA PRO A 293 9.25 -15.43 18.80
C PRO A 293 10.41 -14.89 17.96
N ILE A 294 10.12 -14.06 16.96
CA ILE A 294 11.11 -13.60 15.98
C ILE A 294 12.34 -12.99 16.65
N LYS A 295 12.16 -12.15 17.68
CA LYS A 295 13.28 -11.54 18.42
C LYS A 295 14.16 -12.59 19.09
N THR A 296 13.57 -13.67 19.60
CA THR A 296 14.31 -14.81 20.16
C THR A 296 15.05 -15.56 19.07
N TYR A 297 14.41 -15.82 17.93
CA TYR A 297 15.03 -16.49 16.80
C TYR A 297 16.22 -15.68 16.23
N LEU A 298 16.06 -14.38 16.03
CA LEU A 298 17.15 -13.52 15.55
C LEU A 298 18.30 -13.44 16.57
N ALA A 299 18.01 -13.43 17.87
CA ALA A 299 19.06 -13.36 18.89
C ALA A 299 19.81 -14.68 19.12
N LEU A 300 19.09 -15.81 19.13
CA LEU A 300 19.62 -17.10 19.60
C LEU A 300 19.61 -18.20 18.53
N GLY A 301 18.87 -18.00 17.44
CA GLY A 301 18.68 -19.01 16.43
C GLY A 301 17.72 -20.13 16.85
N SER A 302 17.69 -21.19 16.05
CA SER A 302 16.96 -22.43 16.39
C SER A 302 17.59 -23.65 15.76
N LYS A 303 17.76 -24.72 16.56
CA LYS A 303 18.16 -26.04 16.06
C LYS A 303 17.01 -26.83 15.44
N LYS A 304 15.77 -26.49 15.81
CA LYS A 304 14.54 -27.11 15.27
C LYS A 304 13.98 -26.23 14.15
N PRO A 305 13.29 -26.82 13.15
CA PRO A 305 12.54 -26.04 12.17
C PRO A 305 11.58 -25.05 12.83
N VAL A 306 11.46 -23.87 12.24
CA VAL A 306 10.60 -22.79 12.73
C VAL A 306 9.45 -22.61 11.74
N ILE A 307 8.24 -22.52 12.25
CA ILE A 307 7.06 -22.15 11.47
C ILE A 307 7.01 -20.63 11.46
N ALA A 308 7.16 -20.04 10.28
CA ALA A 308 7.27 -18.61 10.07
C ALA A 308 6.10 -18.11 9.20
N ARG A 309 5.35 -17.14 9.72
CA ARG A 309 4.35 -16.37 8.95
C ARG A 309 4.99 -15.07 8.51
N VAL A 310 5.10 -14.88 7.20
CA VAL A 310 5.87 -13.80 6.58
C VAL A 310 5.14 -13.22 5.38
N GLU A 311 5.40 -11.96 5.08
CA GLU A 311 5.23 -11.39 3.76
C GLU A 311 6.50 -11.69 2.97
N ALA A 312 6.37 -12.39 1.84
CA ALA A 312 7.47 -12.90 1.05
C ALA A 312 7.48 -12.26 -0.34
N GLU A 313 8.67 -11.95 -0.84
CA GLU A 313 8.91 -11.38 -2.17
C GLU A 313 10.24 -11.92 -2.73
N LEU A 314 10.38 -12.05 -4.05
CA LEU A 314 11.65 -12.40 -4.67
C LEU A 314 12.71 -11.32 -4.35
N ASP A 315 13.91 -11.76 -3.96
CA ASP A 315 15.03 -10.87 -3.65
C ASP A 315 16.27 -11.24 -4.49
N THR A 316 17.20 -10.31 -4.57
CA THR A 316 18.48 -10.43 -5.26
C THR A 316 19.68 -10.36 -4.31
N TYR A 317 19.45 -10.24 -3.00
CA TYR A 317 20.51 -10.27 -2.00
C TYR A 317 21.11 -11.67 -1.86
N TYR A 318 22.43 -11.80 -2.06
CA TYR A 318 23.19 -13.02 -1.80
C TYR A 318 24.44 -12.72 -0.98
N ASN A 319 24.57 -13.39 0.18
CA ASN A 319 25.77 -13.42 0.99
C ASN A 319 26.72 -14.57 0.55
N PHE A 320 28.00 -14.53 0.92
CA PHE A 320 29.02 -15.52 0.58
C PHE A 320 28.60 -16.98 0.83
N ASP A 321 27.88 -17.27 1.92
CA ASP A 321 27.39 -18.62 2.24
C ASP A 321 26.36 -19.16 1.22
N PHE A 322 25.73 -18.28 0.44
CA PHE A 322 24.73 -18.61 -0.59
C PHE A 322 25.09 -18.08 -1.99
N ARG A 323 26.23 -17.41 -2.15
CA ARG A 323 26.77 -16.99 -3.45
C ARG A 323 27.45 -18.20 -4.09
N ASN A 324 26.75 -18.86 -5.00
CA ASN A 324 27.41 -19.77 -5.94
C ASN A 324 27.28 -19.25 -7.37
N GLN A 325 28.35 -19.42 -8.15
CA GLN A 325 28.45 -19.05 -9.58
C GLN A 325 27.39 -19.77 -10.45
N GLU A 326 26.69 -20.77 -9.91
CA GLU A 326 25.68 -21.61 -10.57
C GLU A 326 24.21 -21.30 -10.19
N GLN A 327 23.93 -20.20 -9.48
CA GLN A 327 22.56 -19.80 -9.08
C GLN A 327 21.76 -20.91 -8.35
N TYR A 328 22.40 -21.72 -7.50
CA TYR A 328 21.75 -22.87 -6.86
C TYR A 328 20.58 -22.49 -5.93
N PHE A 329 20.65 -21.31 -5.31
CA PHE A 329 19.61 -20.76 -4.44
C PHE A 329 18.88 -19.59 -5.09
N GLN A 330 17.63 -19.39 -4.68
CA GLN A 330 16.86 -18.17 -4.87
C GLN A 330 16.77 -17.46 -3.51
N SER A 331 17.08 -16.16 -3.51
CA SER A 331 16.87 -15.28 -2.35
C SER A 331 15.43 -14.79 -2.30
N ILE A 332 14.86 -14.74 -1.11
CA ILE A 332 13.48 -14.35 -0.83
C ILE A 332 13.53 -13.37 0.34
N SER A 333 13.02 -12.16 0.13
CA SER A 333 12.80 -11.19 1.21
C SER A 333 11.66 -11.70 2.08
N LEU A 334 11.90 -11.83 3.38
CA LEU A 334 10.90 -12.26 4.36
C LEU A 334 10.67 -11.14 5.38
N CYS A 335 9.47 -10.58 5.40
CA CYS A 335 9.07 -9.54 6.34
C CYS A 335 8.04 -10.07 7.34
N THR A 336 8.22 -9.82 8.63
CA THR A 336 7.25 -10.17 9.67
C THR A 336 6.19 -9.08 9.86
N GLN A 337 5.10 -9.42 10.56
CA GLN A 337 4.06 -8.45 10.90
C GLN A 337 4.59 -7.26 11.74
N ASP A 338 5.63 -7.47 12.56
CA ASP A 338 6.32 -6.40 13.32
C ASP A 338 7.49 -5.76 12.56
N ARG A 339 7.50 -5.89 11.23
CA ARG A 339 8.45 -5.27 10.29
C ARG A 339 9.90 -5.66 10.54
N GLN A 340 10.16 -6.88 10.99
CA GLN A 340 11.50 -7.47 10.99
C GLN A 340 11.74 -8.12 9.62
N SER A 341 12.92 -7.86 9.05
CA SER A 341 13.30 -8.40 7.74
C SER A 341 14.37 -9.48 7.89
N LEU A 342 14.23 -10.54 7.08
CA LEU A 342 15.20 -11.62 6.93
C LEU A 342 15.42 -11.88 5.43
N HIS A 343 16.59 -12.41 5.09
CA HIS A 343 16.90 -12.89 3.74
C HIS A 343 16.80 -14.41 3.72
N GLY A 344 15.64 -14.93 3.35
CA GLY A 344 15.41 -16.36 3.20
C GLY A 344 16.04 -16.89 1.92
N TYR A 345 16.50 -18.14 1.93
CA TYR A 345 17.03 -18.81 0.75
C TYR A 345 16.29 -20.11 0.48
N VAL A 346 16.03 -20.42 -0.78
CA VAL A 346 15.42 -21.71 -1.20
C VAL A 346 16.21 -22.31 -2.35
N GLU A 347 16.37 -23.63 -2.39
CA GLU A 347 17.05 -24.30 -3.51
C GLU A 347 16.20 -24.23 -4.77
N ARG A 348 16.70 -23.60 -5.86
CA ARG A 348 15.92 -23.35 -7.08
C ARG A 348 15.36 -24.61 -7.72
N GLN A 349 16.13 -25.69 -7.68
CA GLN A 349 15.77 -26.94 -8.35
C GLN A 349 14.83 -27.81 -7.51
N SER A 350 14.69 -27.52 -6.22
CA SER A 350 13.77 -28.22 -5.33
C SER A 350 12.31 -27.93 -5.72
N GLU A 351 11.41 -28.85 -5.38
CA GLU A 351 9.96 -28.67 -5.57
C GLU A 351 9.46 -27.40 -4.88
N VAL A 352 9.89 -27.19 -3.63
CA VAL A 352 9.59 -26.00 -2.82
C VAL A 352 10.10 -24.72 -3.49
N GLY A 353 11.31 -24.74 -4.05
CA GLY A 353 11.88 -23.59 -4.75
C GLY A 353 11.11 -23.23 -6.00
N LYS A 354 10.74 -24.22 -6.83
CA LYS A 354 9.94 -24.00 -8.03
C LYS A 354 8.57 -23.41 -7.69
N GLU A 355 7.87 -24.00 -6.72
CA GLU A 355 6.56 -23.52 -6.28
C GLU A 355 6.63 -22.09 -5.71
N LEU A 356 7.62 -21.81 -4.86
CA LEU A 356 7.77 -20.50 -4.25
C LEU A 356 8.12 -19.43 -5.30
N ILE A 357 9.00 -19.74 -6.25
CA ILE A 357 9.36 -18.82 -7.35
C ILE A 357 8.15 -18.53 -8.22
N ASP A 358 7.38 -19.57 -8.59
CA ASP A 358 6.17 -19.40 -9.40
C ASP A 358 5.15 -18.49 -8.68
N THR A 359 4.90 -18.75 -7.39
CA THR A 359 3.99 -17.96 -6.55
C THR A 359 4.40 -16.50 -6.46
N LEU A 360 5.70 -16.21 -6.34
CA LEU A 360 6.24 -14.86 -6.13
C LEU A 360 6.64 -14.14 -7.43
N SER A 361 6.44 -14.77 -8.59
CA SER A 361 6.88 -14.23 -9.89
C SER A 361 6.06 -13.02 -10.37
N ASP A 362 4.93 -12.73 -9.73
CA ASP A 362 4.05 -11.61 -10.05
C ASP A 362 4.54 -10.25 -9.53
N GLY A 363 5.67 -10.22 -8.81
CA GLY A 363 6.27 -9.01 -8.25
C GLY A 363 5.55 -8.42 -7.05
N ASN A 364 4.56 -9.12 -6.50
CA ASN A 364 3.83 -8.67 -5.31
C ASN A 364 4.38 -9.30 -4.03
N ASN A 365 4.04 -8.70 -2.89
CA ASN A 365 4.26 -9.31 -1.57
C ASN A 365 3.16 -10.33 -1.27
N HIS A 366 3.55 -11.55 -0.89
CA HIS A 366 2.61 -12.63 -0.58
C HIS A 366 2.69 -13.03 0.89
N LYS A 367 1.55 -13.11 1.56
CA LYS A 367 1.47 -13.62 2.93
C LYS A 367 1.53 -15.14 2.92
N ILE A 368 2.64 -15.74 3.32
CA ILE A 368 2.88 -17.19 3.23
C ILE A 368 3.29 -17.73 4.61
N THR A 369 2.92 -18.99 4.89
CA THR A 369 3.44 -19.73 6.04
C THR A 369 4.51 -20.72 5.57
N LEU A 370 5.72 -20.58 6.10
CA LEU A 370 6.91 -21.35 5.70
C LEU A 370 7.47 -22.17 6.87
N GLU A 371 8.11 -23.30 6.55
CA GLU A 371 9.04 -23.98 7.46
C GLU A 371 10.46 -23.52 7.14
N ILE A 372 11.11 -22.83 8.08
CA ILE A 372 12.47 -22.31 7.92
C ILE A 372 13.47 -23.00 8.86
N ARG A 373 14.71 -23.14 8.42
CA ARG A 373 15.82 -23.72 9.21
C ARG A 373 17.02 -22.80 9.18
N GLN A 374 17.63 -22.58 10.34
CA GLN A 374 18.93 -21.92 10.38
C GLN A 374 20.01 -22.89 9.93
N VAL A 375 20.77 -22.50 8.90
CA VAL A 375 21.87 -23.29 8.34
C VAL A 375 23.22 -22.56 8.41
N THR A 376 23.21 -21.24 8.59
CA THR A 376 24.42 -20.43 8.75
C THR A 376 24.58 -19.97 10.20
N LYS A 377 25.73 -19.34 10.50
CA LYS A 377 25.94 -18.67 11.80
C LYS A 377 25.08 -17.42 11.95
N GLN A 378 24.58 -16.86 10.85
CA GLN A 378 23.71 -15.70 10.80
C GLN A 378 22.24 -16.15 10.89
N THR A 379 21.48 -15.58 11.82
CA THR A 379 20.10 -15.99 12.12
C THR A 379 19.07 -15.34 11.19
N ASP A 380 19.43 -14.24 10.56
CA ASP A 380 18.64 -13.50 9.57
C ASP A 380 18.72 -14.10 8.15
N MET A 381 19.44 -15.22 7.98
CA MET A 381 19.62 -15.91 6.70
C MET A 381 19.18 -17.38 6.74
N PRO A 382 17.89 -17.66 6.98
CA PRO A 382 17.39 -19.02 7.04
C PRO A 382 17.26 -19.68 5.66
N LEU A 383 17.34 -21.01 5.66
CA LEU A 383 16.89 -21.83 4.53
C LEU A 383 15.37 -22.10 4.65
N ILE A 384 14.64 -21.85 3.58
CA ILE A 384 13.23 -22.20 3.42
C ILE A 384 13.17 -23.65 2.97
N THR A 385 12.53 -24.48 3.78
CA THR A 385 12.53 -25.93 3.59
C THR A 385 11.18 -26.50 3.18
N LYS A 386 10.07 -25.80 3.50
CA LYS A 386 8.73 -26.15 3.03
C LYS A 386 7.85 -24.91 2.93
N ILE A 387 6.88 -24.97 2.00
CA ILE A 387 5.70 -24.11 2.03
C ILE A 387 4.63 -24.88 2.81
N LEU A 388 4.29 -24.37 4.00
CA LEU A 388 3.27 -25.00 4.85
C LEU A 388 1.86 -24.53 4.47
N SER A 389 1.74 -23.31 3.96
CA SER A 389 0.51 -22.75 3.41
C SER A 389 0.83 -21.54 2.55
N GLN A 390 0.13 -21.36 1.43
CA GLN A 390 0.20 -20.15 0.60
C GLN A 390 -0.53 -18.94 1.21
N THR A 391 -0.96 -19.05 2.48
CA THR A 391 -1.53 -17.96 3.27
C THR A 391 -0.94 -18.01 4.68
N TRP A 392 -1.25 -17.03 5.55
CA TRP A 392 -0.96 -17.14 7.00
C TRP A 392 -1.85 -18.16 7.75
N ILE A 393 -2.83 -18.74 7.06
CA ILE A 393 -3.73 -19.76 7.60
C ILE A 393 -3.08 -21.12 7.41
N TYR A 394 -2.72 -21.76 8.51
CA TYR A 394 -2.07 -23.06 8.53
C TYR A 394 -2.60 -23.90 9.68
N PHE A 395 -3.01 -25.13 9.37
CA PHE A 395 -3.47 -26.12 10.34
C PHE A 395 -2.46 -27.26 10.36
N PRO A 396 -1.60 -27.36 11.38
CA PRO A 396 -0.68 -28.49 11.47
C PRO A 396 -1.48 -29.80 11.54
N SER A 397 -1.07 -30.81 10.78
CA SER A 397 -1.62 -32.16 10.87
C SER A 397 -1.33 -32.74 12.27
N ASP A 398 -2.28 -33.48 12.84
CA ASP A 398 -2.23 -34.09 14.18
C ASP A 398 -1.17 -35.22 14.34
N GLU A 399 -0.16 -35.33 13.46
CA GLU A 399 0.86 -36.40 13.52
C GLU A 399 1.79 -36.34 14.75
N ASN A 400 1.63 -35.37 15.65
CA ASN A 400 2.33 -35.35 16.94
C ASN A 400 1.47 -35.81 18.13
N SER A 401 0.26 -36.36 17.92
CA SER A 401 -0.50 -37.05 18.98
C SER A 401 -0.16 -38.54 19.05
N SER A 402 1.13 -38.88 19.08
CA SER A 402 1.60 -40.21 19.45
C SER A 402 2.14 -40.19 20.88
N ASP A 403 1.25 -39.92 21.83
CA ASP A 403 1.41 -40.33 23.23
C ASP A 403 0.03 -40.77 23.72
N ASN A 404 -0.30 -42.03 23.42
CA ASN A 404 -1.22 -42.86 24.19
C ASN A 404 -0.36 -43.71 25.14
N PRO A 405 -0.78 -43.94 26.38
CA PRO A 405 -1.93 -44.82 26.63
C PRO A 405 -3.17 -44.15 27.20
#